data_AF-A0A2V5KYA3-F1
#
_entry.id   AF-A0A2V5KYA3-F1
#
_cell.length_a   1.000
_cell.length_b   1.000
_cell.length_c   1.000
_cell.angle_alpha   90.00
_cell.angle_beta   90.00
_cell.angle_gamma   90.00
#
_symmetry.space_group_name_H-M   'P 1'
#
loop_
_entity.id
_entity.type
_entity.pdbx_description
1 polymer ?
#
loop_
_entity_poly.entity_id
_entity_poly.type
_entity_poly.pdbx_seq_one_letter_code
_entity_poly.pdbx_strand_id
1 'polypeptide(L)'
;MNNSVTTLQQTRPLLPLRLFNGCGALLEKMHFPARRTLATDLIEAAKRHCGLDDFGGGDFFEALSRLLESCHSEARLSWIGKIALRTNVVQILCSRLQMEQDRQLYPEIGHQEIRQPLFIVGLPRSGTTLLHNLLAADPEHRSPLMWEVMAPSPPTVVDEKGRIQRAAQSCHYFNWLAPTFRYVHAVGAELPQECVGLMTATFLSDQFDTMYYVSSYRAWFFQQDLRPVYEYHRRFLQHLNFRRPAHRWILKAPTHMFAMPALLSVYPDALFVQTHRTPVDAMASVSSLVTILRSAFSDNVDASAACREAIHYWSETMGKFLRERDRLAGDRIYDLEYDAICRDPMAAVRQIYEHFGWSLSPEAERRMRGLVAGHAQRQSGNHRYDLSEFGSSPEEVFSAFAPYCQRFGFSQADDAKRWSSRRAPSRLQTKKRSAFISVTGNNDL
;
A
#
# COMPACT_ATOMS: atom_id res chain seq x y z
N MET A 1 22.63 -25.75 8.79
CA MET A 1 21.20 -25.37 8.77
C MET A 1 21.09 -23.96 9.33
N ASN A 2 21.12 -22.94 8.47
CA ASN A 2 20.77 -21.59 8.89
C ASN A 2 19.25 -21.52 8.92
N ASN A 3 18.66 -21.61 10.11
CA ASN A 3 17.25 -21.32 10.31
C ASN A 3 17.02 -19.86 9.92
N SER A 4 16.51 -19.61 8.72
CA SER A 4 15.92 -18.33 8.37
C SER A 4 14.78 -18.08 9.35
N VAL A 5 14.99 -17.16 10.30
CA VAL A 5 13.99 -16.76 11.29
C VAL A 5 12.72 -16.34 10.54
N THR A 6 11.58 -16.93 10.88
CA THR A 6 10.31 -16.69 10.18
C THR A 6 9.80 -15.28 10.46
N THR A 7 8.99 -14.70 9.56
CA THR A 7 8.50 -13.33 9.73
C THR A 7 7.67 -13.15 11.01
N LEU A 8 6.94 -14.18 11.45
CA LEU A 8 6.20 -14.18 12.72
C LEU A 8 7.11 -14.17 13.96
N GLN A 9 8.33 -14.69 13.87
CA GLN A 9 9.30 -14.60 14.96
C GLN A 9 9.95 -13.21 15.04
N GLN A 10 9.90 -12.43 13.95
CA GLN A 10 10.48 -11.09 13.86
C GLN A 10 9.49 -9.95 14.19
N THR A 11 8.18 -10.24 14.31
CA THR A 11 7.13 -9.24 14.60
C THR A 11 7.01 -8.84 16.07
N ARG A 12 7.90 -9.29 16.96
CA ARG A 12 7.87 -8.88 18.36
C ARG A 12 8.25 -7.39 18.50
N PRO A 13 7.44 -6.55 19.17
CA PRO A 13 7.76 -5.15 19.38
C PRO A 13 9.06 -4.99 20.17
N LEU A 14 9.82 -3.95 19.84
CA LEU A 14 11.11 -3.64 20.49
C LEU A 14 10.92 -3.48 22.01
N LEU A 15 11.92 -3.88 22.80
CA LEU A 15 11.88 -3.81 24.27
C LEU A 15 11.43 -2.43 24.82
N PRO A 16 11.94 -1.29 24.31
CA PRO A 16 11.49 0.04 24.75
C PRO A 16 10.00 0.30 24.48
N LEU A 17 9.46 -0.18 23.35
CA LEU A 17 8.04 -0.06 23.01
C LEU A 17 7.16 -0.88 23.96
N ARG A 18 7.61 -2.09 24.33
CA ARG A 18 6.90 -2.94 25.29
C ARG A 18 6.86 -2.31 26.68
N LEU A 19 7.96 -1.71 27.11
CA LEU A 19 8.00 -0.97 28.39
C LEU A 19 7.07 0.24 28.35
N PHE A 20 7.08 1.02 27.27
CA PHE A 20 6.17 2.16 27.09
C PHE A 20 4.70 1.74 27.12
N ASN A 21 4.34 0.67 26.39
CA ASN A 21 2.99 0.11 26.42
C ASN A 21 2.60 -0.39 27.81
N GLY A 22 3.52 -1.05 28.53
CA GLY A 22 3.32 -1.53 29.89
C GLY A 22 3.08 -0.40 30.90
N CYS A 23 3.88 0.67 30.84
CA CYS A 23 3.68 1.86 31.68
C CYS A 23 2.35 2.55 31.38
N GLY A 24 1.98 2.71 30.11
CA GLY A 24 0.70 3.29 29.70
C GLY A 24 -0.50 2.47 30.22
N ALA A 25 -0.44 1.15 30.08
CA ALA A 25 -1.49 0.26 30.57
C ALA A 25 -1.64 0.31 32.11
N LEU A 26 -0.55 0.53 32.84
CA LEU A 26 -0.56 0.68 34.29
C LEU A 26 -1.17 2.03 34.71
N LEU A 27 -0.86 3.11 33.97
CA LEU A 27 -1.48 4.43 34.18
C LEU A 27 -2.99 4.42 33.92
N GLU A 28 -3.47 3.75 32.86
CA GLU A 28 -4.90 3.60 32.57
C GLU A 28 -5.65 2.88 33.69
N LYS A 29 -5.03 1.88 34.32
CA LYS A 29 -5.61 1.17 35.45
C LYS A 29 -5.68 2.02 36.72
N MET A 30 -4.74 2.96 36.88
CA MET A 30 -4.64 3.79 38.08
C MET A 30 -5.47 5.10 38.01
N HIS A 31 -5.69 5.68 36.83
CA HIS A 31 -6.17 7.06 36.69
C HIS A 31 -7.44 7.22 35.81
N PHE A 32 -8.41 6.29 35.94
CA PHE A 32 -9.65 6.15 35.15
C PHE A 32 -9.47 5.41 33.81
N PRO A 33 -10.42 4.51 33.43
CA PRO A 33 -10.41 3.87 32.13
C PRO A 33 -10.40 4.93 31.03
N ALA A 34 -9.54 4.76 30.02
CA ALA A 34 -9.40 5.69 28.92
C ALA A 34 -10.78 6.00 28.31
N ARG A 35 -11.20 7.26 28.43
CA ARG A 35 -12.48 7.74 27.88
C ARG A 35 -12.53 7.42 26.38
N ARG A 36 -13.62 6.84 25.92
CA ARG A 36 -13.88 6.59 24.50
C ARG A 36 -13.67 7.89 23.72
N THR A 37 -12.83 7.83 22.69
CA THR A 37 -12.57 8.97 21.80
C THR A 37 -13.74 9.11 20.84
N LEU A 38 -14.44 10.24 20.86
CA LEU A 38 -15.57 10.49 19.97
C LEU A 38 -15.11 11.21 18.70
N ALA A 39 -15.83 11.01 17.60
CA ALA A 39 -15.57 11.70 16.33
C ALA A 39 -15.61 13.22 16.51
N THR A 40 -16.57 13.72 17.27
CA THR A 40 -16.70 15.15 17.63
C THR A 40 -15.45 15.71 18.29
N ASP A 41 -14.81 14.96 19.19
CA ASP A 41 -13.62 15.41 19.91
C ASP A 41 -12.42 15.59 18.96
N LEU A 42 -12.32 14.72 17.95
CA LEU A 42 -11.24 14.75 16.96
C LEU A 42 -11.47 15.82 15.90
N ILE A 43 -12.72 16.02 15.49
CA ILE A 43 -13.14 17.12 14.62
C ILE A 43 -12.80 18.47 15.29
N GLU A 44 -13.21 18.68 16.53
CA GLU A 44 -12.91 19.92 17.26
C GLU A 44 -11.42 20.09 17.58
N ALA A 45 -10.66 18.99 17.71
CA ALA A 45 -9.21 19.06 17.79
C ALA A 45 -8.57 19.53 16.48
N ALA A 46 -9.02 18.99 15.34
CA ALA A 46 -8.52 19.39 14.02
C ALA A 46 -8.85 20.85 13.69
N LYS A 47 -10.07 21.30 14.00
CA LYS A 47 -10.48 22.69 13.83
C LYS A 47 -9.58 23.65 14.61
N ARG A 48 -9.36 23.37 15.90
CA ARG A 48 -8.48 24.18 16.76
C ARG A 48 -7.02 24.16 16.28
N HIS A 49 -6.55 23.03 15.76
CA HIS A 49 -5.18 22.91 15.27
C HIS A 49 -4.94 23.71 13.98
N CYS A 50 -5.93 23.77 13.09
CA CYS A 50 -5.82 24.49 11.82
C CYS A 50 -6.31 25.93 11.87
N GLY A 51 -7.17 26.28 12.84
CA GLY A 51 -7.93 27.53 12.80
C GLY A 51 -8.97 27.58 11.67
N LEU A 52 -9.49 26.42 11.25
CA LEU A 52 -10.43 26.24 10.14
C LEU A 52 -11.62 25.39 10.59
N ASP A 53 -12.79 25.56 9.98
CA ASP A 53 -14.01 24.82 10.33
C ASP A 53 -14.78 24.23 9.15
N ASP A 54 -14.43 24.57 7.91
CA ASP A 54 -15.03 24.03 6.68
C ASP A 54 -14.27 22.79 6.18
N PHE A 55 -14.91 21.62 6.28
CA PHE A 55 -14.38 20.35 5.79
C PHE A 55 -14.79 20.04 4.33
N GLY A 56 -15.50 20.95 3.68
CA GLY A 56 -16.06 20.75 2.34
C GLY A 56 -17.18 19.71 2.29
N GLY A 57 -17.69 19.48 1.09
CA GLY A 57 -18.81 18.56 0.84
C GLY A 57 -18.49 17.06 1.05
N GLY A 58 -19.54 16.28 1.25
CA GLY A 58 -19.48 14.83 1.48
C GLY A 58 -19.42 14.47 2.96
N ASP A 59 -20.32 13.59 3.40
CA ASP A 59 -20.37 13.13 4.78
C ASP A 59 -19.24 12.12 5.07
N PHE A 60 -18.47 12.40 6.12
CA PHE A 60 -17.43 11.53 6.63
C PHE A 60 -17.64 11.19 8.11
N PHE A 61 -18.66 11.76 8.75
CA PHE A 61 -18.89 11.65 10.18
C PHE A 61 -19.30 10.24 10.58
N GLU A 62 -20.23 9.61 9.83
CA GLU A 62 -20.61 8.22 10.09
C GLU A 62 -19.40 7.29 9.93
N ALA A 63 -18.68 7.39 8.82
CA ALA A 63 -17.51 6.57 8.53
C ALA A 63 -16.44 6.67 9.64
N LEU A 64 -16.14 7.90 10.07
CA LEU A 64 -15.24 8.16 11.20
C LEU A 64 -15.77 7.55 12.50
N SER A 65 -17.06 7.73 12.80
CA SER A 65 -17.68 7.23 14.03
C SER A 65 -17.67 5.69 14.09
N ARG A 66 -17.96 5.02 12.97
CA ARG A 66 -17.90 3.56 12.82
C ARG A 66 -16.48 3.05 13.01
N LEU A 67 -15.50 3.71 12.38
CA LEU A 67 -14.09 3.37 12.53
C LEU A 67 -13.63 3.49 14.00
N LEU A 68 -13.92 4.61 14.66
CA LEU A 68 -13.53 4.83 16.05
C LEU A 68 -14.19 3.83 17.00
N GLU A 69 -15.46 3.49 16.78
CA GLU A 69 -16.15 2.49 17.60
C GLU A 69 -15.53 1.10 17.46
N SER A 70 -15.22 0.73 16.23
CA SER A 70 -14.54 -0.52 15.90
C SER A 70 -13.13 -0.56 16.49
N CYS A 71 -12.34 0.51 16.34
CA CYS A 71 -11.03 0.62 17.02
C CYS A 71 -11.13 0.50 18.55
N HIS A 72 -12.19 1.04 19.15
CA HIS A 72 -12.39 1.00 20.60
C HIS A 72 -12.80 -0.40 21.10
N SER A 73 -13.72 -1.06 20.40
CA SER A 73 -14.36 -2.31 20.86
C SER A 73 -13.59 -3.58 20.48
N GLU A 74 -12.89 -3.60 19.35
CA GLU A 74 -12.33 -4.83 18.78
C GLU A 74 -10.82 -4.76 18.50
N ALA A 75 -10.25 -3.58 18.18
CA ALA A 75 -8.85 -3.51 17.71
C ALA A 75 -7.77 -3.79 18.78
N ARG A 76 -8.15 -3.85 20.07
CA ARG A 76 -7.23 -4.12 21.21
C ARG A 76 -5.95 -3.29 21.13
N LEU A 77 -6.10 -1.99 20.87
CA LEU A 77 -4.97 -1.09 20.68
C LEU A 77 -4.10 -1.01 21.94
N SER A 78 -2.79 -1.09 21.75
CA SER A 78 -1.82 -0.75 22.78
C SER A 78 -1.85 0.75 23.06
N TRP A 79 -1.17 1.20 24.11
CA TRP A 79 -1.12 2.62 24.45
C TRP A 79 -0.57 3.48 23.30
N ILE A 80 0.54 3.04 22.66
CA ILE A 80 1.06 3.72 21.46
C ILE A 80 0.07 3.64 20.30
N GLY A 81 -0.68 2.54 20.15
CA GLY A 81 -1.72 2.39 19.14
C GLY A 81 -2.84 3.41 19.28
N LYS A 82 -3.31 3.68 20.51
CA LYS A 82 -4.33 4.71 20.79
C LYS A 82 -3.85 6.11 20.45
N ILE A 83 -2.60 6.44 20.82
CA ILE A 83 -1.98 7.74 20.48
C ILE A 83 -1.83 7.87 18.96
N ALA A 84 -1.30 6.84 18.30
CA ALA A 84 -1.08 6.84 16.86
C ALA A 84 -2.39 7.00 16.07
N LEU A 85 -3.46 6.28 16.46
CA LEU A 85 -4.79 6.43 15.87
C LEU A 85 -5.30 7.87 16.01
N ARG A 86 -5.27 8.44 17.22
CA ARG A 86 -5.72 9.82 17.46
C ARG A 86 -4.95 10.82 16.61
N THR A 87 -3.62 10.74 16.61
CA THR A 87 -2.75 11.62 15.82
C THR A 87 -3.04 11.49 14.33
N ASN A 88 -3.18 10.26 13.81
CA ASN A 88 -3.44 10.02 12.40
C ASN A 88 -4.80 10.57 11.97
N VAL A 89 -5.87 10.32 12.73
CA VAL A 89 -7.21 10.84 12.43
C VAL A 89 -7.24 12.37 12.44
N VAL A 90 -6.61 13.01 13.43
CA VAL A 90 -6.50 14.48 13.47
C VAL A 90 -5.73 14.99 12.25
N GLN A 91 -4.62 14.35 11.86
CA GLN A 91 -3.86 14.76 10.67
C GLN A 91 -4.68 14.63 9.37
N ILE A 92 -5.48 13.57 9.23
CA ILE A 92 -6.38 13.38 8.09
C ILE A 92 -7.42 14.51 8.05
N LEU A 93 -8.05 14.82 9.18
CA LEU A 93 -9.03 15.91 9.32
C LEU A 93 -8.41 17.28 9.01
N CYS A 94 -7.20 17.55 9.52
CA CYS A 94 -6.44 18.77 9.22
C CYS A 94 -6.15 18.89 7.72
N SER A 95 -5.72 17.80 7.09
CA SER A 95 -5.45 17.79 5.64
C SER A 95 -6.71 18.10 4.84
N ARG A 96 -7.86 17.58 5.28
CA ARG A 96 -9.17 17.86 4.66
C ARG A 96 -9.57 19.34 4.79
N LEU A 97 -9.44 19.93 5.99
CA LEU A 97 -9.68 21.37 6.21
C LEU A 97 -8.79 22.25 5.32
N GLN A 98 -7.50 21.94 5.29
CA GLN A 98 -6.52 22.70 4.52
C GLN A 98 -6.77 22.60 3.01
N MET A 99 -7.09 21.41 2.50
CA MET A 99 -7.46 21.24 1.09
C MET A 99 -8.73 22.02 0.73
N GLU A 100 -9.72 22.11 1.63
CA GLU A 100 -10.91 22.91 1.34
C GLU A 100 -10.57 24.41 1.30
N GLN A 101 -9.80 24.90 2.27
CA GLN A 101 -9.27 26.27 2.25
C GLN A 101 -8.51 26.55 0.95
N ASP A 102 -7.64 25.64 0.53
CA ASP A 102 -6.86 25.79 -0.70
C ASP A 102 -7.76 25.88 -1.95
N ARG A 103 -8.87 25.12 -2.00
CA ARG A 103 -9.82 25.21 -3.13
C ARG A 103 -10.61 26.51 -3.15
N GLN A 104 -10.87 27.11 -1.98
CA GLN A 104 -11.46 28.45 -1.89
C GLN A 104 -10.47 29.53 -2.35
N LEU A 105 -9.19 29.39 -1.99
CA LEU A 105 -8.12 30.32 -2.37
C LEU A 105 -7.70 30.18 -3.84
N TYR A 106 -7.77 28.97 -4.40
CA TYR A 106 -7.38 28.63 -5.76
C TYR A 106 -8.50 27.85 -6.48
N PRO A 107 -9.57 28.53 -6.94
CA PRO A 107 -10.70 27.87 -7.62
C PRO A 107 -10.29 27.03 -8.85
N GLU A 108 -9.17 27.37 -9.50
CA GLU A 108 -8.62 26.67 -10.67
C GLU A 108 -8.18 25.24 -10.38
N ILE A 109 -8.00 24.87 -9.10
CA ILE A 109 -7.86 23.48 -8.68
C ILE A 109 -9.06 22.67 -9.18
N GLY A 110 -10.28 23.20 -9.05
CA GLY A 110 -11.50 22.49 -9.47
C GLY A 110 -11.60 22.24 -10.98
N HIS A 111 -10.86 23.00 -11.79
CA HIS A 111 -10.86 22.91 -13.25
C HIS A 111 -9.80 21.94 -13.79
N GLN A 112 -8.93 21.40 -12.94
CA GLN A 112 -7.91 20.45 -13.38
C GLN A 112 -8.57 19.19 -13.96
N GLU A 113 -8.18 18.81 -15.16
CA GLU A 113 -8.67 17.61 -15.82
C GLU A 113 -7.77 16.41 -15.53
N ILE A 114 -8.41 15.27 -15.27
CA ILE A 114 -7.71 13.99 -15.08
C ILE A 114 -8.11 13.12 -16.28
N ARG A 115 -7.22 13.05 -17.28
CA ARG A 115 -7.47 12.33 -18.55
C ARG A 115 -6.77 10.98 -18.52
N GLN A 116 -7.49 9.94 -18.94
CA GLN A 116 -7.03 8.57 -19.12
C GLN A 116 -6.07 8.07 -18.02
N PRO A 117 -6.42 8.20 -16.72
CA PRO A 117 -5.57 7.69 -15.65
C PRO A 117 -5.40 6.18 -15.75
N LEU A 118 -4.18 5.69 -15.52
CA LEU A 118 -3.87 4.27 -15.46
C LEU A 118 -3.97 3.78 -14.01
N PHE A 119 -4.79 2.77 -13.77
CA PHE A 119 -4.93 2.09 -12.48
C PHE A 119 -4.26 0.72 -12.52
N ILE A 120 -3.22 0.54 -11.70
CA ILE A 120 -2.59 -0.75 -11.46
C ILE A 120 -3.41 -1.48 -10.40
N VAL A 121 -3.88 -2.68 -10.77
CA VAL A 121 -4.72 -3.54 -9.94
C VAL A 121 -4.18 -4.97 -9.89
N GLY A 122 -4.75 -5.78 -9.01
CA GLY A 122 -4.32 -7.16 -8.78
C GLY A 122 -4.24 -7.47 -7.29
N LEU A 123 -4.07 -8.76 -6.97
CA LEU A 123 -3.87 -9.17 -5.59
C LEU A 123 -2.65 -8.46 -5.01
N PRO A 124 -2.63 -8.14 -3.70
CA PRO A 124 -1.43 -7.64 -3.07
C PRO A 124 -0.24 -8.56 -3.36
N ARG A 125 0.96 -7.97 -3.43
CA ARG A 125 2.22 -8.72 -3.55
C ARG A 125 2.41 -9.42 -4.91
N SER A 126 1.75 -8.96 -5.96
CA SER A 126 1.86 -9.41 -7.35
C SER A 126 2.81 -8.56 -8.22
N GLY A 127 3.72 -7.81 -7.61
CA GLY A 127 4.70 -6.97 -8.32
C GLY A 127 4.21 -5.54 -8.62
N THR A 128 2.98 -5.20 -8.24
CA THR A 128 2.38 -3.87 -8.42
C THR A 128 3.27 -2.71 -7.96
N THR A 129 4.01 -2.84 -6.85
CA THR A 129 4.83 -1.74 -6.31
C THR A 129 6.04 -1.45 -7.20
N LEU A 130 6.72 -2.47 -7.71
CA LEU A 130 7.81 -2.28 -8.65
C LEU A 130 7.28 -1.67 -9.95
N LEU A 131 6.17 -2.19 -10.45
CA LEU A 131 5.53 -1.67 -11.66
C LEU A 131 5.12 -0.20 -11.50
N HIS A 132 4.51 0.16 -10.37
CA HIS A 132 4.11 1.53 -10.05
C HIS A 132 5.30 2.48 -10.07
N ASN A 133 6.41 2.10 -9.43
CA ASN A 133 7.64 2.89 -9.45
C ASN A 133 8.25 3.05 -10.85
N LEU A 134 8.21 2.00 -11.67
CA LEU A 134 8.75 2.06 -13.04
C LEU A 134 7.91 2.99 -13.90
N LEU A 135 6.59 2.82 -13.92
CA LEU A 135 5.70 3.65 -14.71
C LEU A 135 5.69 5.11 -14.23
N ALA A 136 5.82 5.36 -12.92
CA ALA A 136 5.94 6.70 -12.35
C ALA A 136 7.28 7.40 -12.68
N ALA A 137 8.28 6.67 -13.19
CA ALA A 137 9.58 7.25 -13.54
C ALA A 137 9.59 7.96 -14.90
N ASP A 138 8.57 7.72 -15.73
CA ASP A 138 8.39 8.42 -17.01
C ASP A 138 8.07 9.92 -16.75
N PRO A 139 8.79 10.87 -17.36
CA PRO A 139 8.49 12.31 -17.24
C PRO A 139 7.05 12.70 -17.63
N GLU A 140 6.39 11.93 -18.51
CA GLU A 140 5.00 12.17 -18.92
C GLU A 140 3.98 11.66 -17.89
N HIS A 141 4.45 10.87 -16.93
CA HIS A 141 3.62 10.25 -15.92
C HIS A 141 3.79 10.94 -14.57
N ARG A 142 2.76 10.80 -13.73
CA ARG A 142 2.84 11.18 -12.32
C ARG A 142 2.10 10.19 -11.45
N SER A 143 2.62 9.99 -10.25
CA SER A 143 1.93 9.30 -9.16
C SER A 143 1.91 10.18 -7.93
N PRO A 144 0.88 10.06 -7.06
CA PRO A 144 0.90 10.75 -5.78
C PRO A 144 2.13 10.30 -4.99
N LEU A 145 2.93 11.24 -4.49
CA LEU A 145 4.07 10.90 -3.64
C LEU A 145 3.64 10.86 -2.18
N MET A 146 4.30 10.04 -1.36
CA MET A 146 3.96 9.90 0.07
C MET A 146 3.86 11.26 0.78
N TRP A 147 4.80 12.17 0.58
CA TRP A 147 4.77 13.50 1.20
C TRP A 147 3.60 14.37 0.73
N GLU A 148 3.20 14.24 -0.54
CA GLU A 148 2.04 14.95 -1.11
C GLU A 148 0.74 14.44 -0.51
N VAL A 149 0.65 13.13 -0.24
CA VAL A 149 -0.53 12.51 0.38
C VAL A 149 -0.61 12.82 1.88
N MET A 150 0.53 12.80 2.59
CA MET A 150 0.59 13.02 4.04
C MET A 150 0.34 14.47 4.46
N ALA A 151 0.69 15.42 3.61
CA ALA A 151 0.48 16.84 3.84
C ALA A 151 0.22 17.47 2.47
N PRO A 152 -1.02 17.52 1.95
CA PRO A 152 -1.32 18.01 0.59
C PRO A 152 -1.28 19.53 0.44
N SER A 153 -1.37 20.28 1.53
CA SER A 153 -1.36 21.75 1.56
C SER A 153 0.02 22.33 1.94
N PRO A 154 0.43 23.48 1.40
CA PRO A 154 -0.22 24.24 0.34
C PRO A 154 -0.11 23.55 -1.04
N PRO A 155 -0.96 23.83 -2.03
CA PRO A 155 -0.92 23.18 -3.35
C PRO A 155 0.19 23.78 -4.24
N THR A 156 1.09 24.57 -3.66
CA THR A 156 2.16 25.30 -4.34
C THR A 156 3.51 24.76 -3.86
N VAL A 157 4.61 25.25 -4.46
CA VAL A 157 5.97 24.85 -4.07
C VAL A 157 6.43 25.42 -2.71
N VAL A 158 5.58 26.19 -2.04
CA VAL A 158 5.87 26.77 -0.72
C VAL A 158 6.04 25.65 0.31
N ASP A 159 7.11 25.75 1.11
CA ASP A 159 7.50 24.79 2.16
C ASP A 159 7.61 23.33 1.69
N GLU A 160 7.86 23.09 0.40
CA GLU A 160 7.97 21.73 -0.13
C GLU A 160 9.06 20.91 0.58
N LYS A 161 10.25 21.48 0.75
CA LYS A 161 11.34 20.82 1.47
C LYS A 161 10.95 20.48 2.91
N GLY A 162 10.24 21.36 3.60
CA GLY A 162 9.77 21.12 4.96
C GLY A 162 8.72 20.00 5.01
N ARG A 163 7.78 19.96 4.06
CA ARG A 163 6.80 18.88 3.92
C ARG A 163 7.46 17.54 3.66
N ILE A 164 8.44 17.47 2.75
CA ILE A 164 9.21 16.26 2.46
C ILE A 164 9.95 15.79 3.73
N GLN A 165 10.59 16.70 4.47
CA GLN A 165 11.30 16.38 5.71
C GLN A 165 10.35 15.83 6.79
N ARG A 166 9.17 16.45 6.98
CA ARG A 166 8.15 15.96 7.93
C ARG A 166 7.65 14.58 7.53
N ALA A 167 7.35 14.36 6.25
CA ALA A 167 6.96 13.04 5.75
C ALA A 167 8.07 11.99 5.94
N ALA A 168 9.34 12.36 5.73
CA ALA A 168 10.48 11.47 5.96
C ALA A 168 10.62 11.11 7.45
N GLN A 169 10.41 12.05 8.36
CA GLN A 169 10.38 11.80 9.81
C GLN A 169 9.24 10.85 10.17
N SER A 170 8.02 11.07 9.66
CA SER A 170 6.90 10.15 9.89
C SER A 170 7.17 8.74 9.37
N CYS A 171 7.79 8.62 8.18
CA CYS A 171 8.24 7.34 7.64
C CYS A 171 9.28 6.67 8.56
N HIS A 172 10.19 7.43 9.15
CA HIS A 172 11.17 6.92 10.11
C HIS A 172 10.51 6.42 11.41
N TYR A 173 9.59 7.21 11.98
CA TYR A 173 8.83 6.79 13.17
C TYR A 173 8.01 5.53 12.90
N PHE A 174 7.37 5.43 11.74
CA PHE A 174 6.64 4.25 11.35
C PHE A 174 7.55 3.02 11.22
N ASN A 175 8.72 3.17 10.59
CA ASN A 175 9.73 2.10 10.53
C ASN A 175 10.25 1.72 11.92
N TRP A 176 10.25 2.62 12.90
CA TRP A 176 10.61 2.29 14.27
C TRP A 176 9.53 1.48 14.98
N LEU A 177 8.25 1.77 14.73
CA LEU A 177 7.10 0.99 15.21
C LEU A 177 6.99 -0.39 14.54
N ALA A 178 7.28 -0.46 13.25
CA ALA A 178 7.19 -1.66 12.42
C ALA A 178 8.53 -1.95 11.71
N PRO A 179 9.59 -2.33 12.44
CA PRO A 179 10.95 -2.46 11.87
C PRO A 179 11.10 -3.53 10.81
N THR A 180 10.19 -4.52 10.78
CA THR A 180 10.12 -5.56 9.76
C THR A 180 9.41 -5.09 8.49
N PHE A 181 8.61 -4.02 8.56
CA PHE A 181 7.80 -3.54 7.43
C PHE A 181 8.66 -3.09 6.24
N ARG A 182 9.78 -2.41 6.50
CA ARG A 182 10.70 -1.94 5.44
C ARG A 182 11.25 -3.04 4.52
N TYR A 183 11.27 -4.29 4.98
CA TYR A 183 11.70 -5.44 4.17
C TYR A 183 10.56 -5.98 3.29
N VAL A 184 9.32 -5.67 3.64
CA VAL A 184 8.12 -6.10 2.91
C VAL A 184 7.67 -5.00 1.94
N HIS A 185 7.74 -3.74 2.33
CA HIS A 185 7.30 -2.61 1.52
C HIS A 185 8.31 -1.46 1.61
N ALA A 186 8.69 -0.90 0.46
CA ALA A 186 9.54 0.28 0.45
C ALA A 186 8.77 1.47 1.05
N VAL A 187 9.41 2.22 1.94
CA VAL A 187 8.83 3.41 2.58
C VAL A 187 9.80 4.56 2.38
N GLY A 188 9.29 5.69 1.89
CA GLY A 188 10.06 6.89 1.64
C GLY A 188 9.14 8.04 1.29
N ALA A 189 9.52 9.25 1.70
CA ALA A 189 8.71 10.46 1.50
C ALA A 189 8.41 10.73 0.03
N GLU A 190 9.38 10.46 -0.85
CA GLU A 190 9.28 10.72 -2.30
C GLU A 190 9.00 9.47 -3.12
N LEU A 191 8.57 8.37 -2.49
CA LEU A 191 8.10 7.20 -3.23
C LEU A 191 6.63 7.36 -3.61
N PRO A 192 6.22 6.84 -4.77
CA PRO A 192 4.81 6.68 -5.14
C PRO A 192 4.00 6.03 -4.02
N GLN A 193 2.85 6.61 -3.74
CA GLN A 193 1.93 6.19 -2.69
C GLN A 193 0.64 5.63 -3.27
N GLU A 194 0.08 4.65 -2.57
CA GLU A 194 -1.17 4.01 -2.95
C GLU A 194 -2.39 4.91 -2.75
N CYS A 195 -3.39 4.76 -3.62
CA CYS A 195 -4.61 5.57 -3.61
C CYS A 195 -5.44 5.42 -2.33
N VAL A 196 -5.26 4.33 -1.57
CA VAL A 196 -5.88 4.13 -0.25
C VAL A 196 -5.57 5.29 0.70
N GLY A 197 -4.39 5.91 0.56
CA GLY A 197 -3.97 7.08 1.33
C GLY A 197 -4.78 8.33 1.00
N LEU A 198 -5.08 8.58 -0.29
CA LEU A 198 -5.91 9.70 -0.74
C LEU A 198 -7.35 9.55 -0.24
N MET A 199 -7.83 8.30 -0.19
CA MET A 199 -9.21 7.96 0.22
C MET A 199 -9.43 8.11 1.73
N THR A 200 -8.38 8.12 2.56
CA THR A 200 -8.50 8.18 4.03
C THR A 200 -9.27 9.42 4.53
N ALA A 201 -9.24 10.53 3.80
CA ALA A 201 -9.97 11.76 4.13
C ALA A 201 -11.51 11.64 4.02
N THR A 202 -12.01 10.52 3.50
CA THR A 202 -13.44 10.16 3.55
C THR A 202 -13.78 9.18 4.66
N PHE A 203 -12.75 8.68 5.37
CA PHE A 203 -12.85 7.56 6.31
C PHE A 203 -13.45 6.27 5.73
N LEU A 204 -13.51 6.13 4.41
CA LEU A 204 -13.89 4.93 3.66
C LEU A 204 -12.65 4.41 2.90
N SER A 205 -11.79 3.67 3.60
CA SER A 205 -10.54 3.15 3.04
C SER A 205 -10.15 1.83 3.72
N ASP A 206 -9.77 0.83 2.93
CA ASP A 206 -9.27 -0.46 3.42
C ASP A 206 -7.87 -0.34 4.07
N GLN A 207 -7.23 0.83 4.00
CA GLN A 207 -6.05 1.15 4.81
C GLN A 207 -6.34 0.95 6.30
N PHE A 208 -7.53 1.30 6.79
CA PHE A 208 -7.86 1.15 8.21
C PHE A 208 -7.97 -0.32 8.63
N ASP A 209 -8.58 -1.18 7.81
CA ASP A 209 -8.64 -2.64 8.02
C ASP A 209 -7.26 -3.29 7.98
N THR A 210 -6.39 -2.78 7.11
CA THR A 210 -5.02 -3.28 6.99
C THR A 210 -4.18 -2.93 8.23
N MET A 211 -4.44 -1.78 8.86
CA MET A 211 -3.67 -1.24 9.99
C MET A 211 -4.22 -1.66 11.36
N TYR A 212 -5.52 -1.90 11.46
CA TYR A 212 -6.21 -2.20 12.72
C TYR A 212 -7.10 -3.43 12.56
N TYR A 213 -7.38 -4.15 13.65
CA TYR A 213 -8.42 -5.18 13.63
C TYR A 213 -9.79 -4.52 13.81
N VAL A 214 -10.46 -4.22 12.69
CA VAL A 214 -11.68 -3.39 12.63
C VAL A 214 -12.82 -4.08 11.87
N SER A 215 -13.10 -5.34 12.24
CA SER A 215 -14.09 -6.23 11.59
C SER A 215 -15.48 -5.59 11.41
N SER A 216 -16.01 -4.92 12.42
CA SER A 216 -17.33 -4.29 12.38
C SER A 216 -17.37 -3.10 11.41
N TYR A 217 -16.34 -2.24 11.42
CA TYR A 217 -16.20 -1.16 10.45
C TYR A 217 -16.05 -1.72 9.03
N ARG A 218 -15.24 -2.76 8.87
CA ARG A 218 -14.97 -3.41 7.59
C ARG A 218 -16.24 -4.02 6.96
N ALA A 219 -17.03 -4.74 7.75
CA ALA A 219 -18.29 -5.31 7.30
C ALA A 219 -19.29 -4.23 6.85
N TRP A 220 -19.30 -3.08 7.54
CA TRP A 220 -20.09 -1.91 7.13
C TRP A 220 -19.51 -1.25 5.86
N PHE A 221 -18.20 -1.02 5.79
CA PHE A 221 -17.50 -0.39 4.67
C PHE A 221 -17.79 -1.08 3.33
N PHE A 222 -17.81 -2.42 3.29
CA PHE A 222 -18.10 -3.17 2.07
C PHE A 222 -19.54 -3.08 1.55
N GLN A 223 -20.44 -2.47 2.31
CA GLN A 223 -21.83 -2.24 1.90
C GLN A 223 -22.06 -0.82 1.37
N GLN A 224 -21.04 0.04 1.40
CA GLN A 224 -21.18 1.46 1.07
C GLN A 224 -21.04 1.72 -0.44
N ASP A 225 -21.73 2.76 -0.93
CA ASP A 225 -21.42 3.33 -2.24
C ASP A 225 -20.09 4.08 -2.17
N LEU A 226 -19.12 3.66 -2.98
CA LEU A 226 -17.79 4.26 -3.03
C LEU A 226 -17.67 5.39 -4.06
N ARG A 227 -18.75 5.77 -4.76
CA ARG A 227 -18.72 6.91 -5.70
C ARG A 227 -18.25 8.22 -5.04
N PRO A 228 -18.76 8.63 -3.86
CA PRO A 228 -18.25 9.84 -3.18
C PRO A 228 -16.75 9.75 -2.84
N VAL A 229 -16.24 8.53 -2.60
CA VAL A 229 -14.81 8.30 -2.34
C VAL A 229 -13.98 8.56 -3.58
N TYR A 230 -14.43 8.12 -4.76
CA TYR A 230 -13.73 8.38 -6.03
C TYR A 230 -13.87 9.82 -6.51
N GLU A 231 -14.99 10.49 -6.21
CA GLU A 231 -15.16 11.94 -6.41
C GLU A 231 -14.15 12.72 -5.56
N TYR A 232 -14.00 12.36 -4.28
CA TYR A 232 -12.98 12.95 -3.41
C TYR A 232 -11.56 12.61 -3.89
N HIS A 233 -11.32 11.38 -4.32
CA HIS A 233 -10.06 10.99 -4.94
C HIS A 233 -9.74 11.87 -6.17
N ARG A 234 -10.74 12.20 -6.99
CA ARG A 234 -10.57 13.11 -8.14
C ARG A 234 -10.21 14.51 -7.66
N ARG A 235 -10.92 15.04 -6.65
CA ARG A 235 -10.60 16.33 -6.02
C ARG A 235 -9.16 16.36 -5.50
N PHE A 236 -8.67 15.26 -4.93
CA PHE A 236 -7.29 15.14 -4.46
C PHE A 236 -6.29 15.15 -5.62
N LEU A 237 -6.52 14.39 -6.68
CA LEU A 237 -5.65 14.42 -7.86
C LEU A 237 -5.63 15.79 -8.53
N GLN A 238 -6.77 16.46 -8.62
CA GLN A 238 -6.87 17.84 -9.10
C GLN A 238 -6.02 18.79 -8.26
N HIS A 239 -6.09 18.66 -6.93
CA HIS A 239 -5.27 19.43 -5.98
C HIS A 239 -3.79 19.23 -6.22
N LEU A 240 -3.36 17.98 -6.41
CA LEU A 240 -1.97 17.68 -6.73
C LEU A 240 -1.57 18.20 -8.12
N ASN A 241 -2.46 18.09 -9.12
CA ASN A 241 -2.21 18.50 -10.51
C ASN A 241 -2.01 20.01 -10.65
N PHE A 242 -2.62 20.79 -9.75
CA PHE A 242 -2.47 22.24 -9.75
C PHE A 242 -1.00 22.65 -9.65
N ARG A 243 -0.54 23.44 -10.63
CA ARG A 243 0.86 23.88 -10.80
C ARG A 243 1.91 22.76 -10.98
N ARG A 244 1.46 21.50 -11.07
CA ARG A 244 2.27 20.30 -11.36
C ARG A 244 1.49 19.37 -12.29
N PRO A 245 1.15 19.82 -13.50
CA PRO A 245 0.32 19.02 -14.39
C PRO A 245 1.02 17.70 -14.73
N ALA A 246 0.25 16.63 -14.72
CA ALA A 246 0.65 15.35 -15.28
C ALA A 246 -0.05 15.16 -16.62
N HIS A 247 0.65 14.62 -17.61
CA HIS A 247 -0.02 14.15 -18.81
C HIS A 247 -0.85 12.89 -18.50
N ARG A 248 -0.32 11.99 -17.66
CA ARG A 248 -1.06 10.82 -17.18
C ARG A 248 -0.80 10.51 -15.71
N TRP A 249 -1.88 10.21 -14.98
CA TRP A 249 -1.78 9.69 -13.62
C TRP A 249 -1.57 8.17 -13.64
N ILE A 250 -0.54 7.69 -12.94
CA ILE A 250 -0.31 6.29 -12.65
C ILE A 250 -0.69 6.05 -11.19
N LEU A 251 -1.77 5.30 -11.02
CA LEU A 251 -2.47 5.11 -9.76
C LEU A 251 -2.45 3.64 -9.39
N LYS A 252 -2.48 3.34 -8.09
CA LYS A 252 -2.42 1.97 -7.60
C LYS A 252 -3.12 1.87 -6.27
N ALA A 253 -4.06 0.95 -6.17
CA ALA A 253 -4.59 0.44 -4.92
C ALA A 253 -5.32 -0.87 -5.19
N PRO A 254 -5.18 -1.88 -4.33
CA PRO A 254 -5.99 -3.09 -4.41
C PRO A 254 -7.51 -2.82 -4.35
N THR A 255 -7.94 -1.77 -3.62
CA THR A 255 -9.35 -1.32 -3.48
C THR A 255 -10.03 -1.03 -4.82
N HIS A 256 -9.26 -0.68 -5.86
CA HIS A 256 -9.80 -0.43 -7.20
C HIS A 256 -10.49 -1.67 -7.79
N MET A 257 -10.07 -2.87 -7.42
CA MET A 257 -10.72 -4.11 -7.87
C MET A 257 -12.15 -4.22 -7.34
N PHE A 258 -12.34 -3.94 -6.04
CA PHE A 258 -13.65 -4.00 -5.41
C PHE A 258 -14.56 -2.86 -5.87
N ALA A 259 -14.00 -1.68 -6.05
CA ALA A 259 -14.75 -0.45 -6.30
C ALA A 259 -14.82 -0.06 -7.78
N MET A 260 -14.54 -0.99 -8.70
CA MET A 260 -14.43 -0.73 -10.13
C MET A 260 -15.65 0.02 -10.73
N PRO A 261 -16.92 -0.29 -10.38
CA PRO A 261 -18.07 0.47 -10.88
C PRO A 261 -18.07 1.95 -10.44
N ALA A 262 -17.77 2.21 -9.17
CA ALA A 262 -17.66 3.57 -8.63
C ALA A 262 -16.49 4.33 -9.29
N LEU A 263 -15.35 3.66 -9.47
CA LEU A 263 -14.18 4.20 -10.16
C LEU A 263 -14.55 4.62 -11.59
N LEU A 264 -15.15 3.73 -12.39
CA LEU A 264 -15.50 4.01 -13.78
C LEU A 264 -16.60 5.08 -13.92
N SER A 265 -17.45 5.26 -12.91
CA SER A 265 -18.42 6.36 -12.90
C SER A 265 -17.76 7.74 -12.80
N VAL A 266 -16.57 7.82 -12.19
CA VAL A 266 -15.81 9.07 -12.02
C VAL A 266 -14.71 9.22 -13.09
N TYR A 267 -14.11 8.11 -13.52
CA TYR A 267 -13.07 8.04 -14.55
C TYR A 267 -13.54 7.13 -15.69
N PRO A 268 -14.48 7.59 -16.53
CA PRO A 268 -15.05 6.77 -17.59
C PRO A 268 -14.03 6.35 -18.64
N ASP A 269 -12.89 7.04 -18.72
CA ASP A 269 -11.76 6.81 -19.63
C ASP A 269 -10.56 6.12 -18.97
N ALA A 270 -10.71 5.60 -17.74
CA ALA A 270 -9.66 4.88 -17.01
C ALA A 270 -9.08 3.70 -17.80
N LEU A 271 -7.76 3.51 -17.68
CA LEU A 271 -7.01 2.37 -18.19
C LEU A 271 -6.55 1.50 -17.04
N PHE A 272 -6.30 0.21 -17.27
CA PHE A 272 -5.96 -0.74 -16.22
C PHE A 272 -4.76 -1.61 -16.57
N VAL A 273 -3.87 -1.85 -15.61
CA VAL A 273 -2.96 -3.00 -15.67
C VAL A 273 -3.31 -3.93 -14.53
N GLN A 274 -3.81 -5.13 -14.84
CA GLN A 274 -3.95 -6.17 -13.84
C GLN A 274 -2.66 -6.97 -13.77
N THR A 275 -2.11 -7.09 -12.56
CA THR A 275 -0.98 -7.97 -12.29
C THR A 275 -1.46 -9.31 -11.73
N HIS A 276 -0.83 -10.40 -12.18
CA HIS A 276 -1.22 -11.77 -11.85
C HIS A 276 -0.14 -12.50 -11.05
N ARG A 277 -0.55 -13.09 -9.94
CA ARG A 277 0.27 -14.01 -9.14
C ARG A 277 -0.64 -15.13 -8.60
N THR A 278 -0.05 -16.29 -8.33
CA THR A 278 -0.74 -17.38 -7.60
C THR A 278 -1.33 -16.84 -6.29
N PRO A 279 -2.61 -17.13 -5.99
CA PRO A 279 -3.25 -16.63 -4.78
C PRO A 279 -2.61 -17.22 -3.51
N VAL A 280 -1.99 -18.40 -3.58
CA VAL A 280 -1.27 -19.03 -2.45
C VAL A 280 -0.15 -18.13 -1.94
N ASP A 281 0.78 -17.76 -2.81
CA ASP A 281 1.87 -16.84 -2.46
C ASP A 281 1.34 -15.46 -2.02
N ALA A 282 0.30 -14.96 -2.69
CA ALA A 282 -0.29 -13.66 -2.38
C ALA A 282 -0.92 -13.65 -0.99
N MET A 283 -1.67 -14.69 -0.63
CA MET A 283 -2.36 -14.81 0.66
C MET A 283 -1.37 -15.00 1.80
N ALA A 284 -0.32 -15.82 1.63
CA ALA A 284 0.72 -15.95 2.63
C ALA A 284 1.41 -14.60 2.91
N SER A 285 1.75 -13.86 1.83
CA SER A 285 2.43 -12.58 1.95
C SER A 285 1.56 -11.47 2.51
N VAL A 286 0.27 -11.38 2.13
CA VAL A 286 -0.65 -10.37 2.68
C VAL A 286 -1.01 -10.66 4.14
N SER A 287 -1.13 -11.94 4.52
CA SER A 287 -1.37 -12.33 5.92
C SER A 287 -0.21 -11.90 6.81
N SER A 288 1.03 -12.09 6.34
CA SER A 288 2.22 -11.58 7.02
C SER A 288 2.22 -10.05 7.11
N LEU A 289 1.88 -9.36 6.01
CA LEU A 289 1.82 -7.89 5.97
C LEU A 289 0.83 -7.34 6.99
N VAL A 290 -0.42 -7.82 6.98
CA VAL A 290 -1.46 -7.39 7.92
C VAL A 290 -1.05 -7.70 9.36
N THR A 291 -0.44 -8.86 9.61
CA THR A 291 0.07 -9.20 10.94
C THR A 291 1.13 -8.20 11.41
N ILE A 292 2.12 -7.87 10.58
CA ILE A 292 3.17 -6.88 10.89
C ILE A 292 2.54 -5.51 11.23
N LEU A 293 1.62 -5.06 10.38
CA LEU A 293 1.00 -3.74 10.49
C LEU A 293 0.13 -3.62 11.74
N ARG A 294 -0.73 -4.60 11.99
CA ARG A 294 -1.57 -4.62 13.20
C ARG A 294 -0.71 -4.74 14.47
N SER A 295 0.41 -5.49 14.44
CA SER A 295 1.32 -5.62 15.58
C SER A 295 2.05 -4.32 15.95
N ALA A 296 2.11 -3.34 15.05
CA ALA A 296 2.66 -2.02 15.36
C ALA A 296 1.76 -1.22 16.32
N PHE A 297 0.47 -1.53 16.37
CA PHE A 297 -0.54 -0.77 17.13
C PHE A 297 -1.31 -1.62 18.14
N SER A 298 -1.13 -2.93 18.16
CA SER A 298 -1.76 -3.86 19.10
C SER A 298 -0.79 -4.93 19.56
N ASP A 299 -0.85 -5.26 20.85
CA ASP A 299 -0.12 -6.39 21.43
C ASP A 299 -0.88 -7.73 21.25
N ASN A 300 -2.05 -7.71 20.61
CA ASN A 300 -2.94 -8.87 20.48
C ASN A 300 -3.37 -9.06 19.01
N VAL A 301 -2.53 -9.74 18.24
CA VAL A 301 -2.78 -10.02 16.82
C VAL A 301 -2.83 -11.53 16.59
N ASP A 302 -3.95 -12.01 16.04
CA ASP A 302 -4.10 -13.39 15.59
C ASP A 302 -3.78 -13.48 14.09
N ALA A 303 -2.59 -14.01 13.78
CA ALA A 303 -2.12 -14.19 12.41
C ALA A 303 -2.98 -15.18 11.61
N SER A 304 -3.56 -16.19 12.26
CA SER A 304 -4.41 -17.18 11.60
C SER A 304 -5.78 -16.58 11.26
N ALA A 305 -6.34 -15.76 12.16
CA ALA A 305 -7.54 -14.98 11.86
C ALA A 305 -7.30 -14.00 10.71
N ALA A 306 -6.18 -13.25 10.72
CA ALA A 306 -5.82 -12.35 9.63
C ALA A 306 -5.71 -13.07 8.27
N CYS A 307 -5.21 -14.31 8.26
CA CYS A 307 -5.13 -15.11 7.04
C CYS A 307 -6.50 -15.56 6.53
N ARG A 308 -7.35 -16.12 7.40
CA ARG A 308 -8.72 -16.48 7.01
C ARG A 308 -9.50 -15.28 6.48
N GLU A 309 -9.37 -14.13 7.14
CA GLU A 309 -9.97 -12.87 6.72
C GLU A 309 -9.48 -12.40 5.35
N ALA A 310 -8.18 -12.52 5.09
CA ALA A 310 -7.57 -12.16 3.82
C ALA A 310 -8.03 -13.09 2.69
N ILE A 311 -8.06 -14.40 2.90
CA ILE A 311 -8.53 -15.38 1.90
C ILE A 311 -9.97 -15.06 1.52
N HIS A 312 -10.85 -14.88 2.51
CA HIS A 312 -12.25 -14.50 2.27
C HIS A 312 -12.35 -13.17 1.50
N TYR A 313 -11.62 -12.14 1.95
CA TYR A 313 -11.66 -10.82 1.33
C TYR A 313 -11.31 -10.84 -0.16
N TRP A 314 -10.14 -11.42 -0.43
CA TRP A 314 -9.49 -11.29 -1.72
C TRP A 314 -10.13 -12.24 -2.72
N SER A 315 -10.67 -13.38 -2.28
CA SER A 315 -11.46 -14.27 -3.14
C SER A 315 -12.77 -13.61 -3.58
N GLU A 316 -13.53 -13.02 -2.65
CA GLU A 316 -14.76 -12.28 -3.00
C GLU A 316 -14.47 -11.08 -3.89
N THR A 317 -13.44 -10.30 -3.54
CA THR A 317 -13.03 -9.12 -4.32
C THR A 317 -12.59 -9.51 -5.72
N MET A 318 -11.78 -10.56 -5.86
CA MET A 318 -11.37 -11.07 -7.17
C MET A 318 -12.58 -11.56 -7.97
N GLY A 319 -13.48 -12.34 -7.36
CA GLY A 319 -14.69 -12.82 -8.03
C GLY A 319 -15.57 -11.69 -8.54
N LYS A 320 -15.79 -10.63 -7.74
CA LYS A 320 -16.52 -9.42 -8.15
C LYS A 320 -15.79 -8.70 -9.28
N PHE A 321 -14.50 -8.46 -9.11
CA PHE A 321 -13.67 -7.75 -10.09
C PHE A 321 -13.65 -8.43 -11.46
N LEU A 322 -13.51 -9.77 -11.51
CA LEU A 322 -13.51 -10.52 -12.77
C LEU A 322 -14.78 -10.29 -13.58
N ARG A 323 -15.95 -10.22 -12.92
CA ARG A 323 -17.23 -9.95 -13.59
C ARG A 323 -17.33 -8.51 -14.11
N GLU A 324 -16.83 -7.55 -13.33
CA GLU A 324 -16.89 -6.14 -13.71
C GLU A 324 -15.90 -5.81 -14.83
N ARG A 325 -14.68 -6.37 -14.78
CA ARG A 325 -13.67 -6.13 -15.82
C ARG A 325 -14.05 -6.73 -17.18
N ASP A 326 -14.88 -7.77 -17.22
CA ASP A 326 -15.37 -8.36 -18.48
C ASP A 326 -16.30 -7.42 -19.25
N ARG A 327 -16.76 -6.34 -18.61
CA ARG A 327 -17.53 -5.26 -19.27
C ARG A 327 -16.64 -4.20 -19.90
N LEU A 328 -15.33 -4.21 -19.65
CA LEU A 328 -14.39 -3.30 -20.30
C LEU A 328 -14.10 -3.71 -21.74
N ALA A 329 -13.86 -2.73 -22.59
CA ALA A 329 -13.21 -2.96 -23.86
C ALA A 329 -11.77 -3.49 -23.63
N GLY A 330 -11.34 -4.47 -24.44
CA GLY A 330 -10.08 -5.18 -24.23
C GLY A 330 -8.82 -4.33 -24.36
N ASP A 331 -8.91 -3.18 -25.03
CA ASP A 331 -7.85 -2.17 -25.17
C ASP A 331 -7.69 -1.28 -23.92
N ARG A 332 -8.59 -1.42 -22.93
CA ARG A 332 -8.55 -0.66 -21.67
C ARG A 332 -7.90 -1.43 -20.52
N ILE A 333 -7.54 -2.69 -20.71
CA ILE A 333 -6.94 -3.51 -19.66
C ILE A 333 -5.85 -4.42 -20.20
N TYR A 334 -4.66 -4.33 -19.59
CA TYR A 334 -3.54 -5.21 -19.87
C TYR A 334 -3.31 -6.18 -18.71
N ASP A 335 -3.24 -7.48 -19.01
CA ASP A 335 -2.92 -8.55 -18.06
C ASP A 335 -1.40 -8.81 -18.05
N LEU A 336 -0.77 -8.69 -16.88
CA LEU A 336 0.68 -8.85 -16.71
C LEU A 336 1.05 -9.87 -15.64
N GLU A 337 1.74 -10.92 -16.05
CA GLU A 337 2.27 -11.96 -15.15
C GLU A 337 3.37 -11.42 -14.22
N TYR A 338 3.28 -11.72 -12.93
CA TYR A 338 4.31 -11.38 -11.93
C TYR A 338 5.69 -11.90 -12.32
N ASP A 339 5.76 -13.12 -12.87
CA ASP A 339 7.02 -13.72 -13.29
C ASP A 339 7.66 -12.95 -14.46
N ALA A 340 6.87 -12.29 -15.31
CA ALA A 340 7.39 -11.43 -16.37
C ALA A 340 8.04 -10.17 -15.78
N ILE A 341 7.40 -9.55 -14.78
CA ILE A 341 7.94 -8.40 -14.03
C ILE A 341 9.26 -8.78 -13.35
N CYS A 342 9.33 -9.95 -12.71
CA CYS A 342 10.53 -10.41 -12.03
C CYS A 342 11.68 -10.75 -13.00
N ARG A 343 11.38 -11.34 -14.15
CA ARG A 343 12.38 -11.80 -15.12
C ARG A 343 12.99 -10.65 -15.91
N ASP A 344 12.15 -9.80 -16.47
CA ASP A 344 12.58 -8.64 -17.26
C ASP A 344 11.57 -7.49 -17.07
N PRO A 345 11.78 -6.64 -16.05
CA PRO A 345 10.88 -5.51 -15.78
C PRO A 345 10.78 -4.54 -16.96
N MET A 346 11.84 -4.41 -17.77
CA MET A 346 11.82 -3.49 -18.91
C MET A 346 11.03 -4.06 -20.08
N ALA A 347 11.10 -5.38 -20.33
CA ALA A 347 10.23 -6.02 -21.30
C ALA A 347 8.74 -5.89 -20.89
N ALA A 348 8.43 -6.10 -19.61
CA ALA A 348 7.08 -5.93 -19.09
C ALA A 348 6.54 -4.50 -19.29
N VAL A 349 7.37 -3.47 -19.04
CA VAL A 349 7.00 -2.07 -19.31
C VAL A 349 6.76 -1.84 -20.80
N ARG A 350 7.63 -2.35 -21.69
CA ARG A 350 7.44 -2.16 -23.15
C ARG A 350 6.12 -2.73 -23.64
N GLN A 351 5.71 -3.90 -23.13
CA GLN A 351 4.42 -4.50 -23.49
C GLN A 351 3.23 -3.63 -23.06
N ILE A 352 3.29 -3.01 -21.88
CA ILE A 352 2.25 -2.06 -21.43
C ILE A 352 2.18 -0.86 -22.38
N TYR A 353 3.33 -0.29 -22.73
CA TYR A 353 3.39 0.86 -23.62
C TYR A 353 2.85 0.51 -25.01
N GLU A 354 3.24 -0.65 -25.56
CA GLU A 354 2.73 -1.15 -26.83
C GLU A 354 1.20 -1.35 -26.81
N HIS A 355 0.68 -1.99 -25.76
CA HIS A 355 -0.76 -2.23 -25.61
C HIS A 355 -1.58 -0.94 -25.60
N PHE A 356 -1.12 0.10 -24.89
CA PHE A 356 -1.82 1.39 -24.83
C PHE A 356 -1.41 2.38 -25.95
N GLY A 357 -0.57 1.96 -26.89
CA GLY A 357 -0.09 2.81 -27.99
C GLY A 357 0.79 3.98 -27.52
N TRP A 358 1.48 3.84 -26.39
CA TRP A 358 2.39 4.86 -25.85
C TRP A 358 3.82 4.68 -26.37
N SER A 359 4.53 5.79 -26.53
CA SER A 359 5.95 5.78 -26.90
C SER A 359 6.83 5.80 -25.66
N LEU A 360 7.71 4.81 -25.51
CA LEU A 360 8.70 4.79 -24.43
C LEU A 360 9.90 5.65 -24.83
N SER A 361 10.02 6.85 -24.25
CA SER A 361 11.13 7.75 -24.56
C SER A 361 12.48 7.19 -24.06
N PRO A 362 13.62 7.53 -24.70
CA PRO A 362 14.94 7.15 -24.20
C PRO A 362 15.22 7.65 -22.78
N GLU A 363 14.66 8.80 -22.40
CA GLU A 363 14.77 9.32 -21.04
C GLU A 363 14.01 8.46 -20.02
N ALA A 364 12.75 8.13 -20.31
CA ALA A 364 11.93 7.28 -19.46
C ALA A 364 12.60 5.90 -19.28
N GLU A 365 13.05 5.29 -20.38
CA GLU A 365 13.76 4.01 -20.35
C GLU A 365 15.02 4.07 -19.46
N ARG A 366 15.83 5.13 -19.58
CA ARG A 366 17.02 5.32 -18.74
C ARG A 366 16.68 5.45 -17.26
N ARG A 367 15.64 6.24 -16.90
CA ARG A 367 15.20 6.41 -15.51
C ARG A 367 14.72 5.09 -14.91
N MET A 368 13.90 4.34 -15.66
CA MET A 368 13.41 3.02 -15.26
C MET A 368 14.54 2.01 -15.08
N ARG A 369 15.51 1.95 -16.00
CA ARG A 369 16.69 1.08 -15.86
C ARG A 369 17.53 1.39 -14.62
N GLY A 370 17.67 2.67 -14.28
CA GLY A 370 18.30 3.10 -13.02
C GLY A 370 17.58 2.52 -11.78
N LEU A 371 16.25 2.54 -11.78
CA LEU A 371 15.45 1.94 -10.70
C LEU A 371 15.59 0.42 -10.64
N VAL A 372 15.58 -0.27 -11.79
CA VAL A 372 15.78 -1.73 -11.86
C VAL A 372 17.15 -2.13 -11.29
N ALA A 373 18.21 -1.41 -11.67
CA ALA A 373 19.55 -1.68 -11.17
C ALA A 373 19.65 -1.49 -9.64
N GLY A 374 19.04 -0.41 -9.12
CA GLY A 374 18.97 -0.17 -7.67
C GLY A 374 18.12 -1.20 -6.91
N HIS A 375 17.07 -1.73 -7.54
CA HIS A 375 16.21 -2.76 -6.94
C HIS A 375 16.92 -4.12 -6.82
N ALA A 376 17.66 -4.54 -7.86
CA ALA A 376 18.41 -5.79 -7.86
C ALA A 376 19.44 -5.86 -6.73
N GLN A 377 20.04 -4.71 -6.37
CA GLN A 377 20.99 -4.61 -5.25
C GLN A 377 20.34 -4.75 -3.86
N ARG A 378 19.03 -4.47 -3.74
CA ARG A 378 18.29 -4.51 -2.46
C ARG A 378 17.65 -5.88 -2.15
N GLN A 379 17.45 -6.75 -3.15
CA GLN A 379 16.80 -8.07 -2.98
C GLN A 379 17.70 -9.16 -2.33
N SER A 380 18.46 -8.85 -1.28
CA SER A 380 19.30 -9.85 -0.59
C SER A 380 18.55 -10.71 0.45
N GLY A 381 17.22 -10.66 0.51
CA GLY A 381 16.42 -11.48 1.44
C GLY A 381 15.07 -11.91 0.86
N ASN A 382 14.98 -13.13 0.33
CA ASN A 382 13.69 -13.76 0.06
C ASN A 382 13.05 -14.16 1.39
N HIS A 383 12.13 -13.34 1.91
CA HIS A 383 11.23 -13.78 2.96
C HIS A 383 10.38 -14.93 2.40
N ARG A 384 10.55 -16.12 2.97
CA ARG A 384 9.74 -17.28 2.68
C ARG A 384 8.52 -17.22 3.57
N TYR A 385 7.34 -17.30 2.96
CA TYR A 385 6.07 -17.39 3.65
C TYR A 385 5.51 -18.78 3.38
N ASP A 386 5.08 -19.48 4.42
CA ASP A 386 4.38 -20.75 4.31
C ASP A 386 2.98 -20.58 4.90
N LEU A 387 1.93 -20.91 4.13
CA LEU A 387 0.54 -20.77 4.59
C LEU A 387 0.27 -21.58 5.85
N SER A 388 1.01 -22.67 6.08
CA SER A 388 0.86 -23.48 7.28
C SER A 388 1.17 -22.70 8.57
N GLU A 389 2.01 -21.67 8.49
CA GLU A 389 2.31 -20.78 9.62
C GLU A 389 1.12 -19.92 10.05
N PHE A 390 0.15 -19.77 9.15
CA PHE A 390 -1.09 -19.02 9.37
C PHE A 390 -2.32 -19.94 9.52
N GLY A 391 -2.10 -21.25 9.68
CA GLY A 391 -3.18 -22.22 9.89
C GLY A 391 -4.11 -22.41 8.69
N SER A 392 -3.61 -22.22 7.46
CA SER A 392 -4.37 -22.48 6.22
C SER A 392 -3.57 -23.35 5.26
N SER A 393 -4.25 -23.96 4.29
CA SER A 393 -3.65 -24.83 3.27
C SER A 393 -3.71 -24.23 1.86
N PRO A 394 -2.78 -24.59 0.96
CA PRO A 394 -2.88 -24.20 -0.45
C PRO A 394 -4.20 -24.61 -1.11
N GLU A 395 -4.76 -25.77 -0.72
CA GLU A 395 -6.02 -26.29 -1.24
C GLU A 395 -7.21 -25.37 -0.92
N GLU A 396 -7.30 -24.90 0.33
CA GLU A 396 -8.32 -23.91 0.74
C GLU A 396 -8.23 -22.65 -0.11
N VAL A 397 -7.01 -22.15 -0.34
CA VAL A 397 -6.80 -20.95 -1.15
C VAL A 397 -7.14 -21.20 -2.62
N PHE A 398 -6.71 -22.31 -3.23
CA PHE A 398 -7.08 -22.61 -4.61
C PHE A 398 -8.58 -22.76 -4.79
N SER A 399 -9.27 -23.39 -3.84
CA SER A 399 -10.72 -23.52 -3.84
C SER A 399 -11.43 -22.17 -3.77
N ALA A 400 -11.03 -21.30 -2.83
CA ALA A 400 -11.61 -19.96 -2.68
C ALA A 400 -11.41 -19.08 -3.93
N PHE A 401 -10.28 -19.25 -4.64
CA PHE A 401 -9.93 -18.48 -5.83
C PHE A 401 -10.20 -19.22 -7.15
N ALA A 402 -11.00 -20.31 -7.14
CA ALA A 402 -11.14 -21.21 -8.29
C ALA A 402 -11.43 -20.51 -9.63
N PRO A 403 -12.36 -19.52 -9.73
CA PRO A 403 -12.60 -18.82 -11.00
C PRO A 403 -11.38 -18.07 -11.54
N TYR A 404 -10.60 -17.45 -10.64
CA TYR A 404 -9.38 -16.72 -10.99
C TYR A 404 -8.28 -17.70 -11.42
N CYS A 405 -8.10 -18.78 -10.67
CA CYS A 405 -7.11 -19.81 -10.97
C CYS A 405 -7.38 -20.47 -12.32
N GLN A 406 -8.63 -20.82 -12.60
CA GLN A 406 -9.04 -21.42 -13.87
C GLN A 406 -8.78 -20.47 -15.05
N ARG A 407 -9.11 -19.17 -14.90
CA ARG A 407 -8.98 -18.19 -15.97
C ARG A 407 -7.53 -17.90 -16.35
N PHE A 408 -6.63 -17.81 -15.37
CA PHE A 408 -5.23 -17.43 -15.58
C PHE A 408 -4.25 -18.61 -15.44
N GLY A 409 -4.75 -19.85 -15.41
CA GLY A 409 -3.91 -21.05 -15.45
C GLY A 409 -3.09 -21.30 -14.19
N PHE A 410 -3.56 -20.89 -13.01
CA PHE A 410 -2.90 -21.25 -11.75
C PHE A 410 -3.37 -22.62 -11.27
N SER A 411 -2.42 -23.54 -11.05
CA SER A 411 -2.71 -24.89 -10.56
C SER A 411 -1.89 -25.26 -9.32
N GLN A 412 -2.44 -26.15 -8.50
CA GLN A 412 -1.75 -26.68 -7.31
C GLN A 412 -0.48 -27.45 -7.68
N ALA A 413 -0.48 -28.16 -8.81
CA ALA A 413 0.67 -28.92 -9.29
C ALA A 413 1.84 -28.01 -9.69
N ASP A 414 1.55 -26.86 -10.32
CA ASP A 414 2.58 -25.89 -10.72
C ASP A 414 3.14 -25.14 -9.51
N ASP A 415 2.30 -24.86 -8.51
CA ASP A 415 2.72 -24.23 -7.26
C ASP A 415 3.62 -25.16 -6.43
N ALA A 416 3.25 -26.45 -6.31
CA ALA A 416 4.09 -27.46 -5.64
C ALA A 416 5.45 -27.64 -6.33
N LYS A 417 5.49 -27.63 -7.67
CA LYS A 417 6.74 -27.67 -8.45
C LYS A 417 7.59 -26.41 -8.19
N ARG A 418 7.00 -25.21 -8.24
CA ARG A 418 7.69 -23.94 -7.93
C ARG A 418 8.26 -23.97 -6.51
N TRP A 419 7.49 -24.43 -5.53
CA TRP A 419 7.94 -24.55 -4.13
C TRP A 419 9.10 -25.55 -3.97
N SER A 420 9.02 -26.71 -4.62
CA SER A 420 10.08 -27.73 -4.61
C SER A 420 11.39 -27.20 -5.22
N SER A 421 11.33 -26.46 -6.33
CA SER A 421 12.50 -25.83 -6.95
C SER A 421 13.12 -24.72 -6.10
N ARG A 422 12.31 -24.00 -5.30
CA ARG A 422 12.78 -22.96 -4.36
C ARG A 422 13.46 -23.54 -3.11
N ARG A 423 13.25 -24.84 -2.79
CA ARG A 423 13.89 -25.56 -1.68
C ARG A 423 15.25 -26.18 -2.05
N ALA A 424 15.54 -26.39 -3.33
CA ALA A 424 16.85 -26.91 -3.74
C ALA A 424 17.96 -25.87 -3.43
N PRO A 425 19.02 -26.21 -2.67
CA PRO A 425 20.13 -25.29 -2.48
C PRO A 425 20.75 -24.99 -3.85
N SER A 426 20.87 -23.69 -4.18
CA SER A 426 21.54 -23.27 -5.41
C SER A 426 22.96 -23.85 -5.41
N ARG A 427 23.24 -24.82 -6.27
CA ARG A 427 24.61 -25.22 -6.58
C ARG A 427 25.25 -24.08 -7.38
N LEU A 428 25.66 -23.02 -6.69
CA LEU A 428 26.64 -22.08 -7.22
C LEU A 428 27.93 -22.88 -7.42
N GLN A 429 28.24 -23.20 -8.68
CA GLN A 429 29.55 -23.71 -9.07
C GLN A 429 30.60 -22.66 -8.68
N THR A 430 31.29 -22.91 -7.58
CA THR A 430 32.54 -22.23 -7.23
C THR A 430 33.59 -22.62 -8.26
N LYS A 431 33.71 -21.85 -9.34
CA LYS A 431 34.94 -21.83 -10.14
C LYS A 431 36.05 -21.29 -9.22
N LYS A 432 36.87 -22.20 -8.69
CA LYS A 432 38.15 -21.89 -8.04
C LYS A 432 38.97 -21.03 -9.01
N ARG A 433 39.20 -19.77 -8.67
CA ARG A 433 40.32 -19.00 -9.22
C ARG A 433 41.57 -19.41 -8.45
N SER A 434 42.35 -20.30 -9.06
CA SER A 434 43.74 -20.57 -8.71
C SER A 434 44.64 -19.47 -9.28
N ALA A 435 45.73 -19.22 -8.54
CA ALA A 435 46.92 -18.43 -8.88
C ALA A 435 46.80 -16.89 -8.81
N PHE A 436 47.30 -16.34 -7.69
CA PHE A 436 48.14 -15.15 -7.76
C PHE A 436 49.44 -15.43 -7.01
N ILE A 437 50.52 -15.21 -7.75
CA ILE A 437 51.93 -15.38 -7.42
C ILE A 437 52.37 -14.23 -6.51
N SER A 438 53.23 -14.56 -5.54
CA SER A 438 53.94 -13.61 -4.69
C SER A 438 54.93 -12.80 -5.51
N VAL A 439 54.91 -11.46 -5.37
CA VAL A 439 56.11 -10.64 -5.56
C VAL A 439 56.17 -9.61 -4.44
N THR A 440 57.12 -9.82 -3.55
CA THR A 440 57.69 -8.83 -2.63
C THR A 440 58.56 -7.84 -3.39
N GLY A 441 58.55 -6.56 -3.03
CA GLY A 441 59.70 -5.68 -3.32
C GLY A 441 59.40 -4.20 -3.54
N ASN A 442 59.55 -3.44 -2.45
CA ASN A 442 60.13 -2.09 -2.30
C ASN A 442 59.57 -0.86 -3.03
N ASN A 443 59.27 0.13 -2.17
CA ASN A 443 59.43 1.57 -2.37
C ASN A 443 60.81 1.93 -2.92
N ASP A 444 60.88 2.89 -3.84
CA ASP A 444 61.45 4.23 -3.57
C ASP A 444 61.29 5.15 -4.80
N LEU A 445 60.95 6.41 -4.49
CA LEU A 445 60.89 7.64 -5.30
C LEU A 445 59.68 7.87 -6.22
#